data_AF-A0A515EV57-F1
#
_entry.id   AF-A0A515EV57-F1
#
_cell.length_a   1.000
_cell.length_b   1.000
_cell.length_c   1.000
_cell.angle_alpha   90.00
_cell.angle_beta   90.00
_cell.angle_gamma   90.00
#
_symmetry.space_group_name_H-M   'P 1'
#
loop_
_entity.id
_entity.type
_entity.pdbx_description
1 polymer ?
#
loop_
_entity_poly.entity_id
_entity_poly.type
_entity_poly.pdbx_seq_one_letter_code
_entity_poly.pdbx_strand_id
1 'polypeptide(L)'
;MALQYQLKEGSYCLYDLSTPQSVATGEHRLRLKTDTVAIAFDASTGKLHDHGAPGRIQSWATSARRRLRASGAHDSANDIVVVSGPLPVDEINKCLAIKGYCGHLYRRLSSLPHGKLISRARAAA
;
A
#
# COMPACT_ATOMS: atom_id res chain seq x y z
N MET A 1 4.59 0.49 14.58
CA MET A 1 5.68 0.10 13.65
C MET A 1 5.96 1.27 12.74
N ALA A 2 7.22 1.67 12.59
CA ALA A 2 7.61 2.75 11.67
C ALA A 2 8.01 2.11 10.32
N LEU A 3 7.01 1.78 9.51
CA LEU A 3 7.22 1.20 8.18
C LEU A 3 7.26 2.31 7.13
N GLN A 4 8.19 2.22 6.17
CA GLN A 4 8.29 3.19 5.08
C GLN A 4 8.60 2.52 3.75
N TYR A 5 7.83 2.85 2.73
CA TYR A 5 8.11 2.50 1.35
C TYR A 5 9.12 3.46 0.71
N GLN A 6 10.02 2.89 -0.09
CA GLN A 6 10.95 3.61 -0.96
C GLN A 6 10.91 2.98 -2.36
N LEU A 7 11.07 3.78 -3.42
CA LEU A 7 11.21 3.27 -4.79
C LEU A 7 12.69 3.18 -5.13
N LYS A 8 13.20 1.97 -5.37
CA LYS A 8 14.59 1.70 -5.76
C LYS A 8 14.61 0.83 -7.00
N GLU A 9 15.33 1.26 -8.03
CA GLU A 9 15.50 0.50 -9.29
C GLU A 9 14.16 0.08 -9.93
N GLY A 10 13.10 0.89 -9.74
CA GLY A 10 11.76 0.57 -10.22
C GLY A 10 11.00 -0.46 -9.38
N SER A 11 11.51 -0.92 -8.24
CA SER A 11 10.77 -1.73 -7.28
C SER A 11 10.40 -0.94 -6.02
N TYR A 12 9.25 -1.24 -5.44
CA TYR A 12 8.87 -0.74 -4.12
C TYR A 12 9.51 -1.61 -3.04
N CYS A 13 10.29 -0.98 -2.17
CA CYS A 13 10.97 -1.58 -1.04
C CYS A 13 10.35 -1.06 0.27
N LEU A 14 9.84 -1.96 1.11
CA LEU A 14 9.32 -1.65 2.43
C LEU A 14 10.41 -1.84 3.47
N TYR A 15 10.74 -0.78 4.18
CA TYR A 15 11.74 -0.79 5.24
C TYR A 15 11.10 -0.66 6.62
N ASP A 16 11.70 -1.31 7.61
CA ASP A 16 11.35 -1.18 9.01
C ASP A 16 12.29 -0.20 9.71
N LEU A 17 11.86 1.05 9.86
CA LEU A 17 12.62 2.12 10.50
C LEU A 17 12.73 1.96 12.02
N SER A 18 11.99 1.02 12.63
CA SER A 18 12.16 0.72 14.05
C SER A 18 13.43 -0.09 14.34
N THR A 19 14.02 -0.70 13.31
CA THR A 19 15.28 -1.41 13.42
C THR A 19 16.46 -0.45 13.18
N PRO A 20 17.57 -0.56 13.93
CA PRO A 20 18.77 0.21 13.64
C PRO A 20 19.30 -0.13 12.25
N GLN A 21 19.97 0.84 11.63
CA GLN A 21 20.60 0.63 10.33
C GLN A 21 21.72 -0.40 10.43
N SER A 22 21.84 -1.22 9.37
CA SER A 22 22.93 -2.18 9.25
C SER A 22 24.27 -1.45 9.19
N VAL A 23 25.25 -1.91 9.98
CA VAL A 23 26.60 -1.34 9.99
C VAL A 23 27.32 -1.56 8.65
N ALA A 24 26.98 -2.64 7.92
CA ALA A 24 27.63 -2.98 6.65
C ALA A 24 27.02 -2.26 5.43
N THR A 25 25.72 -1.97 5.46
CA THR A 25 25.00 -1.42 4.28
C THR A 25 24.38 -0.04 4.53
N GLY A 26 24.31 0.43 5.78
CA GLY A 26 23.62 1.66 6.15
C GLY A 26 22.09 1.62 6.00
N GLU A 27 21.52 0.49 5.57
CA GLU A 27 20.07 0.38 5.34
C GLU A 27 19.33 -0.21 6.55
N HIS A 28 18.08 0.21 6.72
CA HIS A 28 17.14 -0.44 7.63
C HIS A 28 16.76 -1.83 7.12
N ARG A 29 16.16 -2.66 7.99
CA ARG A 29 15.70 -4.00 7.60
C ARG A 29 14.67 -3.94 6.47
N LEU A 30 15.01 -4.53 5.32
CA LEU A 30 14.09 -4.73 4.21
C LEU A 30 13.06 -5.81 4.56
N ARG A 31 11.77 -5.48 4.46
CA ARG A 31 10.65 -6.38 4.76
C ARG A 31 9.96 -6.94 3.52
N LEU A 32 9.94 -6.17 2.44
CA LEU A 32 9.28 -6.52 1.18
C LEU A 32 9.95 -5.79 0.03
N LYS A 33 10.20 -6.48 -1.08
CA LYS A 33 10.51 -5.89 -2.38
C LYS A 33 9.46 -6.38 -3.37
N THR A 34 8.80 -5.47 -4.09
CA THR A 34 7.75 -5.84 -5.05
C THR A 34 7.62 -4.80 -6.16
N ASP A 35 7.16 -5.21 -7.34
CA ASP A 35 7.00 -4.30 -8.47
C ASP A 35 5.79 -3.38 -8.30
N THR A 36 4.74 -3.79 -7.64
CA THR A 36 3.58 -2.93 -7.39
C THR A 36 3.10 -3.13 -5.98
N VAL A 37 2.46 -2.11 -5.42
CA VAL A 37 1.90 -2.18 -4.07
C VAL A 37 0.39 -2.17 -4.18
N ALA A 38 -0.24 -3.04 -3.40
CA ALA A 38 -1.66 -2.98 -3.13
C ALA A 38 -1.90 -2.53 -1.69
N ILE A 39 -2.99 -1.79 -1.50
CA ILE A 39 -3.44 -1.27 -0.21
C ILE A 39 -4.89 -1.71 -0.04
N ALA A 40 -5.19 -2.39 1.07
CA ALA A 40 -6.54 -2.78 1.45
C ALA A 40 -7.06 -1.94 2.61
N PHE A 41 -8.25 -1.37 2.47
CA PHE A 41 -8.85 -0.46 3.44
C PHE A 41 -10.38 -0.47 3.36
N ASP A 42 -11.02 0.09 4.38
CA ASP A 42 -12.47 0.35 4.40
C ASP A 42 -12.81 1.60 3.60
N ALA A 43 -13.70 1.52 2.61
CA ALA A 43 -14.06 2.66 1.78
C ALA A 43 -14.74 3.79 2.57
N SER A 44 -15.59 3.43 3.54
CA SER A 44 -16.34 4.37 4.38
C SER A 44 -15.44 5.15 5.35
N THR A 45 -14.49 4.48 6.00
CA THR A 45 -13.66 5.08 7.07
C THR A 45 -12.24 5.43 6.62
N GLY A 46 -11.79 4.89 5.48
CA GLY A 46 -10.40 4.98 5.04
C GLY A 46 -9.42 4.20 5.94
N LYS A 47 -9.91 3.32 6.82
CA LYS A 47 -9.08 2.53 7.72
C LYS A 47 -8.25 1.52 6.93
N LEU A 48 -6.93 1.65 7.02
CA LEU A 48 -5.99 0.68 6.47
C LEU A 48 -6.08 -0.66 7.22
N HIS A 49 -6.17 -1.76 6.47
CA HIS A 49 -6.12 -3.12 7.03
C HIS A 49 -4.79 -3.81 6.74
N ASP A 50 -4.36 -3.83 5.48
CA ASP A 50 -3.12 -4.49 5.05
C ASP A 50 -2.58 -3.85 3.76
N HIS A 51 -1.29 -4.03 3.52
CA HIS A 51 -0.60 -3.52 2.33
C HIS A 51 0.57 -4.43 1.94
N GLY A 52 0.95 -4.43 0.66
CA GLY A 52 2.05 -5.24 0.18
C GLY A 52 1.87 -5.73 -1.25
N ALA A 53 2.43 -6.90 -1.56
CA ALA A 53 2.34 -7.49 -2.88
C ALA A 53 0.86 -7.76 -3.26
N PRO A 54 0.40 -7.38 -4.48
CA PRO A 54 -1.00 -7.45 -4.86
C PRO A 54 -1.65 -8.80 -4.65
N GLY A 55 -0.96 -9.90 -5.02
CA GLY A 55 -1.48 -11.26 -4.84
C GLY A 55 -1.76 -11.61 -3.37
N ARG A 56 -0.87 -11.22 -2.45
CA ARG A 56 -1.06 -11.43 -1.00
C ARG A 56 -2.27 -10.64 -0.50
N ILE A 57 -2.37 -9.36 -0.89
CA ILE A 57 -3.42 -8.47 -0.41
C ILE A 57 -4.79 -8.86 -0.96
N GLN A 58 -4.86 -9.29 -2.22
CA GLN A 58 -6.09 -9.81 -2.81
C GLN A 58 -6.54 -11.12 -2.14
N SER A 59 -5.61 -12.02 -1.84
CA SER A 59 -5.90 -13.27 -1.13
C SER A 59 -6.41 -13.01 0.29
N TRP A 60 -5.77 -12.07 1.00
CA TRP A 60 -6.22 -11.59 2.30
C TRP A 60 -7.63 -11.01 2.21
N ALA A 61 -7.90 -10.11 1.26
CA ALA A 61 -9.18 -9.44 1.11
C ALA A 61 -10.32 -10.43 0.82
N THR A 62 -10.08 -11.38 -0.09
CA THR A 62 -11.05 -12.46 -0.38
C THR A 62 -11.41 -13.25 0.87
N SER A 63 -10.39 -13.64 1.65
CA SER A 63 -10.58 -14.37 2.90
C SER A 63 -11.31 -13.54 3.96
N ALA A 64 -10.96 -12.26 4.09
CA ALA A 64 -11.59 -11.32 5.03
C ALA A 64 -13.08 -11.11 4.70
N ARG A 65 -13.40 -10.82 3.43
CA ARG A 65 -14.78 -10.68 2.96
C ARG A 65 -15.59 -11.96 3.18
N ARG A 66 -15.01 -13.13 2.92
CA ARG A 66 -15.67 -14.43 3.16
C ARG A 66 -16.01 -14.60 4.65
N ARG A 67 -15.08 -14.30 5.56
CA ARG A 67 -15.31 -14.40 7.01
C ARG A 67 -16.42 -13.45 7.48
N LEU A 68 -16.39 -12.20 7.01
CA LEU A 68 -17.41 -11.20 7.37
C LEU A 68 -18.80 -11.59 6.86
N ARG A 69 -18.90 -12.13 5.64
CA ARG A 69 -20.19 -12.65 5.12
C ARG A 69 -20.69 -13.85 5.92
N ALA A 70 -19.79 -14.76 6.33
CA ALA A 70 -20.16 -15.90 7.16
C ALA A 70 -20.68 -15.48 8.55
N SER A 71 -20.26 -14.31 9.06
CA SER A 71 -20.77 -13.75 10.31
C SER A 71 -21.96 -12.79 10.13
N GLY A 72 -22.55 -12.70 8.93
CA GLY A 72 -23.66 -11.80 8.63
C GLY A 72 -23.29 -10.31 8.46
N ALA A 73 -22.01 -9.96 8.50
CA ALA A 73 -21.51 -8.59 8.34
C ALA A 73 -21.31 -8.24 6.84
N HIS A 74 -22.39 -8.27 6.07
CA HIS A 74 -22.35 -8.07 4.61
C HIS A 74 -21.84 -6.69 4.23
N ASP A 75 -22.28 -5.64 4.93
CA ASP A 75 -21.88 -4.26 4.63
C ASP A 75 -20.38 -4.06 4.85
N SER A 76 -19.85 -4.55 5.96
CA SER A 76 -18.40 -4.51 6.21
C SER A 76 -17.61 -5.30 5.17
N ALA A 77 -18.13 -6.43 4.67
CA ALA A 77 -17.49 -7.18 3.61
C ALA A 77 -17.46 -6.40 2.28
N ASN A 78 -18.52 -5.64 1.99
CA ASN A 78 -18.62 -4.82 0.79
C ASN A 78 -17.79 -3.53 0.89
N ASP A 79 -17.56 -3.04 2.12
CA ASP A 79 -16.77 -1.84 2.39
C ASP A 79 -15.26 -2.05 2.18
N ILE A 80 -14.77 -3.30 2.24
CA ILE A 80 -13.35 -3.59 1.97
C ILE A 80 -13.04 -3.33 0.49
N VAL A 81 -12.15 -2.38 0.24
CA VAL A 81 -11.59 -2.05 -1.08
C VAL A 81 -10.11 -2.39 -1.13
N VAL A 82 -9.67 -2.86 -2.29
CA VAL A 82 -8.24 -3.08 -2.59
C VAL A 82 -7.88 -2.21 -3.79
N VAL A 83 -6.92 -1.32 -3.61
CA VAL A 83 -6.35 -0.51 -4.69
C VAL A 83 -4.94 -1.00 -4.96
N SER A 84 -4.61 -1.26 -6.22
CA SER A 84 -3.27 -1.63 -6.67
C SER A 84 -2.88 -0.82 -7.90
N GLY A 85 -1.57 -0.61 -8.08
CA GLY A 85 -1.06 0.07 -9.25
C GLY A 85 0.29 0.74 -9.01
N PRO A 86 0.77 1.52 -10.00
CA PRO A 86 1.96 2.36 -9.86
C PRO A 86 1.63 3.58 -8.99
N LEU A 87 1.33 3.36 -7.70
CA LEU A 87 0.98 4.43 -6.77
C LEU A 87 2.24 5.23 -6.38
N PRO A 88 2.15 6.56 -6.26
CA PRO A 88 3.24 7.35 -5.71
C PRO A 88 3.66 6.88 -4.32
N VAL A 89 4.97 6.83 -4.06
CA VAL A 89 5.51 6.38 -2.77
C VAL A 89 5.04 7.26 -1.61
N ASP A 90 4.94 8.57 -1.84
CA ASP A 90 4.44 9.51 -0.84
C ASP A 90 2.99 9.23 -0.47
N GLU A 91 2.14 8.92 -1.46
CA GLU A 91 0.74 8.55 -1.24
C GLU A 91 0.60 7.23 -0.47
N ILE A 92 1.43 6.23 -0.79
CA ILE A 92 1.48 4.98 -0.02
C ILE A 92 1.88 5.28 1.43
N ASN A 93 2.96 6.04 1.65
CA ASN A 93 3.44 6.35 2.99
C ASN A 93 2.44 7.19 3.81
N LYS A 94 1.69 8.12 3.17
CA LYS A 94 0.58 8.83 3.82
C LYS A 94 -0.51 7.87 4.28
N CYS A 95 -0.83 6.82 3.51
CA CYS A 95 -1.78 5.78 3.93
C CYS A 95 -1.32 5.03 5.18
N LEU A 96 0.00 4.81 5.33
CA LEU A 96 0.58 4.14 6.49
C LEU A 96 0.63 5.05 7.73
N ALA A 97 0.88 6.35 7.53
CA ALA A 97 1.10 7.30 8.61
C ALA A 97 -0.18 7.98 9.12
N ILE A 98 -1.13 8.27 8.23
CA ILE A 98 -2.32 9.08 8.52
C ILE A 98 -3.57 8.19 8.55
N LYS A 99 -4.18 8.07 9.73
CA LYS A 99 -5.42 7.31 9.91
C LYS A 99 -6.54 7.88 9.03
N GLY A 100 -7.16 7.04 8.22
CA GLY A 100 -8.28 7.43 7.34
C GLY A 100 -7.85 8.00 5.97
N TYR A 101 -6.55 8.21 5.74
CA TYR A 101 -6.07 8.82 4.49
C TYR A 101 -6.40 7.98 3.25
N CYS A 102 -6.51 6.65 3.38
CA CYS A 102 -6.86 5.77 2.26
C CYS A 102 -8.19 6.17 1.60
N GLY A 103 -9.16 6.69 2.37
CA GLY A 103 -10.42 7.18 1.82
C GLY A 103 -10.25 8.43 0.96
N HIS A 104 -9.33 9.32 1.33
CA HIS A 104 -8.97 10.48 0.52
C HIS A 104 -8.22 10.07 -0.76
N LEU A 105 -7.28 9.14 -0.65
CA LEU A 105 -6.59 8.53 -1.79
C LEU A 105 -7.60 7.95 -2.78
N TYR A 106 -8.56 7.16 -2.28
CA TYR A 106 -9.56 6.48 -3.10
C TYR A 106 -10.39 7.44 -3.94
N ARG A 107 -10.88 8.53 -3.34
CA ARG A 107 -11.65 9.58 -4.06
C ARG A 107 -10.84 10.29 -5.14
N ARG A 108 -9.51 10.34 -5.01
CA ARG A 108 -8.61 11.05 -5.92
C ARG A 108 -7.85 10.14 -6.86
N LEU A 109 -8.16 8.84 -6.88
CA LEU A 109 -7.37 7.84 -7.60
C LEU A 109 -7.19 8.18 -9.09
N SER A 110 -8.23 8.71 -9.74
CA SER A 110 -8.20 9.14 -11.13
C SER A 110 -7.31 10.35 -11.41
N SER A 111 -7.05 11.18 -10.40
CA SER A 111 -6.23 12.38 -10.49
C SER A 111 -4.77 12.16 -10.09
N LEU A 112 -4.43 10.96 -9.60
CA LEU A 112 -3.10 10.71 -9.09
C LEU A 112 -2.07 10.53 -10.21
N PRO A 113 -0.86 11.11 -10.03
CA PRO A 113 0.26 10.76 -10.87
C PRO A 113 0.53 9.26 -10.75
N HIS A 114 0.57 8.53 -11.86
CA HIS A 114 0.84 7.09 -11.87
C HIS A 114 2.35 6.86 -11.68
N GLY A 115 2.85 7.08 -10.46
CA GLY A 115 4.26 7.22 -10.05
C GLY A 115 5.33 6.53 -10.89
N LYS A 116 5.20 5.23 -11.19
CA LYS A 116 6.18 4.50 -12.02
C LYS A 116 6.22 4.93 -13.50
N LEU A 117 5.11 5.43 -14.03
CA LEU A 117 5.00 5.93 -15.40
C LEU A 117 5.64 7.32 -15.53
N ILE A 118 5.61 8.13 -14.46
CA ILE A 118 6.21 9.47 -14.46
C ILE A 118 7.74 9.41 -14.34
N SER A 119 8.28 8.53 -13.50
CA SER A 119 9.74 8.35 -13.43
C SER A 119 10.33 7.84 -14.75
N ARG A 120 9.57 7.01 -15.48
CA ARG A 120 9.96 6.51 -16.81
C ARG A 120 9.94 7.61 -17.88
N ALA A 121 8.95 8.51 -17.84
CA ALA A 121 8.88 9.67 -18.75
C ALA A 121 10.00 10.69 -18.48
N ARG A 122 10.42 10.86 -17.22
CA ARG A 122 11.46 11.82 -16.83
C ARG A 122 12.89 11.33 -17.05
N ALA A 123 13.10 10.03 -17.21
CA ALA A 123 14.40 9.43 -17.54
C ALA A 123 14.65 9.33 -19.07
N ALA A 124 13.65 9.65 -19.89
CA ALA A 124 13.70 9.58 -21.35
C ALA A 124 13.71 10.96 -22.03
N ALA A 125 13.88 12.04 -21.26
CA ALA A 125 14.01 13.42 -21.72
C ALA A 125 15.39 13.96 -21.34
#